data_AF-A0A7H0VK09-F1
#
_entry.id   AF-A0A7H0VK09-F1
#
_cell.length_a   1.000
_cell.length_b   1.000
_cell.length_c   1.000
_cell.angle_alpha   90.00
_cell.angle_beta   90.00
_cell.angle_gamma   90.00
#
_symmetry.space_group_name_H-M   'P 1'
#
loop_
_entity.id
_entity.type
_entity.pdbx_description
1 polymer ?
#
loop_
_entity_poly.entity_id
_entity_poly.type
_entity_poly.pdbx_seq_one_letter_code
_entity_poly.pdbx_strand_id
1 'polypeptide(L)' 'MQKIFFLLVFAVFFSLSADAQCAMCQAVAETSTKTGSTVATGLNGGILYLMVFPYLILSVIGYAMYRHKKSQRAQLGPEE' A
#
# COMPACT_ATOMS: atom_id res chain seq x y z
N MET A 1 -15.13 15.00 -8.81
CA MET A 1 -15.25 13.58 -8.41
C MET A 1 -14.80 12.63 -9.53
N GLN A 2 -15.45 12.59 -10.69
CA GLN A 2 -15.11 11.60 -11.74
C GLN A 2 -13.67 11.72 -12.29
N LYS A 3 -13.14 12.94 -12.47
CA LYS A 3 -11.74 13.16 -12.93
C LYS A 3 -10.70 12.62 -11.94
N ILE A 4 -10.98 12.77 -10.63
CA ILE A 4 -10.13 12.25 -9.55
C ILE A 4 -10.21 10.73 -9.48
N PHE A 5 -11.40 10.16 -9.70
CA PHE A 5 -11.60 8.72 -9.79
C PHE A 5 -10.79 8.12 -10.94
N PHE A 6 -10.86 8.69 -12.14
CA PHE A 6 -10.07 8.23 -13.29
C PHE A 6 -8.55 8.38 -13.08
N LEU A 7 -8.11 9.48 -12.43
CA LEU A 7 -6.70 9.67 -12.06
C LEU A 7 -6.20 8.61 -11.06
N LEU A 8 -7.01 8.29 -10.04
CA LEU A 8 -6.66 7.25 -9.07
C LEU A 8 -6.60 5.87 -9.71
N VAL A 9 -7.57 5.54 -10.57
CA VAL A 9 -7.58 4.28 -11.31
C VAL A 9 -6.34 4.18 -12.20
N PHE A 10 -6.01 5.21 -12.96
CA PHE A 10 -4.81 5.25 -13.80
C PHE A 10 -3.52 5.10 -12.99
N ALA A 11 -3.41 5.79 -11.84
CA ALA A 11 -2.25 5.68 -10.95
C ALA A 11 -2.05 4.25 -10.43
N VAL A 12 -3.13 3.56 -10.05
CA VAL A 12 -3.07 2.16 -9.60
C VAL A 12 -2.58 1.24 -10.71
N PHE A 13 -3.11 1.36 -11.93
CA PHE A 13 -2.67 0.53 -13.05
C PHE A 13 -1.23 0.81 -13.47
N PHE A 14 -0.77 2.06 -13.37
CA PHE A 14 0.62 2.42 -13.66
C PHE A 14 1.61 1.86 -12.64
N SER A 15 1.20 1.73 -11.37
CA SER A 15 2.02 1.11 -10.32
C SER A 15 2.15 -0.42 -10.43
N LEU A 16 1.34 -1.10 -11.25
CA LEU A 16 1.45 -2.55 -11.47
C LEU A 16 2.66 -2.92 -12.35
N SER A 17 3.18 -1.97 -13.13
CA SER A 17 4.43 -2.10 -13.88
C SER A 17 5.62 -1.81 -12.96
N ALA A 18 5.83 -2.70 -11.98
CA ALA A 18 6.87 -2.56 -10.98
C ALA A 18 8.22 -3.11 -11.48
N ASP A 19 8.84 -2.43 -12.44
CA ASP A 19 10.31 -2.49 -12.55
C ASP A 19 10.89 -1.68 -11.40
N ALA A 20 11.93 -2.21 -10.73
CA ALA A 20 12.44 -1.67 -9.48
C ALA A 20 12.86 -0.19 -9.65
N GLN A 21 12.03 0.74 -9.16
CA GLN A 21 12.22 2.19 -9.36
C GLN A 21 13.37 2.82 -8.56
N CYS A 22 14.21 2.00 -7.92
CA CYS A 22 15.39 2.49 -7.23
C CYS A 22 16.61 1.74 -7.76
N ALA A 23 17.56 2.48 -8.34
CA ALA A 23 18.86 1.95 -8.80
C ALA A 23 19.60 1.13 -7.73
N MET A 24 19.28 1.38 -6.46
CA MET A 24 19.82 0.64 -5.31
C MET A 24 19.25 -0.79 -5.20
N CYS A 25 17.94 -0.99 -5.37
CA CYS A 25 17.32 -2.32 -5.27
C CYS A 25 17.78 -3.23 -6.41
N GLN A 26 17.97 -2.66 -7.61
CA GLN A 26 18.50 -3.39 -8.74
C GLN A 26 19.98 -3.77 -8.56
N ALA A 27 20.83 -2.86 -8.08
CA ALA A 27 22.24 -3.16 -7.81
C ALA A 27 22.43 -4.27 -6.75
N VAL A 28 21.60 -4.28 -5.70
CA VAL A 28 21.61 -5.33 -4.67
C VAL A 28 21.10 -6.66 -5.24
N ALA A 29 20.06 -6.63 -6.08
CA ALA A 29 19.59 -7.83 -6.76
C ALA A 29 20.68 -8.42 -7.67
N GLU A 30 21.28 -7.61 -8.55
CA GLU A 30 22.32 -8.05 -9.48
C GLU A 30 23.59 -8.58 -8.79
N THR A 31 24.03 -7.94 -7.70
CA THR A 31 25.17 -8.43 -6.90
C THR A 31 24.86 -9.74 -6.19
N SER A 32 23.63 -9.90 -5.71
CA SER A 32 23.17 -11.14 -5.07
C SER A 32 23.11 -12.30 -6.07
N THR A 33 22.65 -12.08 -7.31
CA THR A 33 22.66 -13.12 -8.35
C THR A 33 24.07 -13.51 -8.77
N LYS A 34 24.98 -12.53 -8.93
CA LYS A 34 26.39 -12.77 -9.30
C LYS A 34 27.18 -13.54 -8.23
N THR A 35 26.79 -13.42 -6.97
CA THR A 35 27.42 -14.13 -5.84
C THR A 35 26.72 -15.44 -5.47
N GLY A 36 25.67 -15.84 -6.20
CA GLY A 36 24.90 -17.06 -5.93
C GLY A 36 24.01 -16.97 -4.67
N SER A 37 23.75 -15.76 -4.17
CA SER A 37 22.96 -15.49 -2.97
C SER A 37 21.46 -15.44 -3.27
N THR A 38 20.65 -16.04 -2.41
CA THR A 38 19.18 -16.10 -2.53
C THR A 38 18.48 -14.78 -2.18
N VAL A 39 19.24 -13.76 -1.76
CA VAL A 39 18.75 -12.44 -1.38
C VAL A 39 17.98 -11.74 -2.53
N ALA A 40 18.40 -11.95 -3.79
CA ALA A 40 17.69 -11.43 -4.95
C ALA A 40 16.25 -11.96 -5.06
N THR A 41 16.04 -13.25 -4.79
CA THR A 41 14.72 -13.90 -4.85
C THR A 41 13.84 -13.50 -3.64
N GLY A 42 14.47 -13.25 -2.48
CA GLY A 42 13.77 -12.83 -1.25
C GLY A 42 13.35 -11.35 -1.23
N LEU A 43 14.00 -10.48 -2.00
CA LEU A 43 13.79 -9.03 -1.97
C LEU A 43 12.36 -8.63 -2.35
N ASN A 44 11.80 -9.19 -3.43
CA ASN A 44 10.42 -8.91 -3.84
C ASN A 44 9.40 -9.39 -2.80
N GLY A 45 9.69 -10.51 -2.13
CA GLY A 45 8.91 -10.99 -0.99
C GLY A 45 8.96 -10.03 0.21
N GLY A 46 10.14 -9.46 0.49
CA GLY A 46 10.31 -8.45 1.52
C GLY A 46 9.57 -7.14 1.23
N ILE A 47 9.59 -6.66 -0.02
CA ILE A 47 8.86 -5.44 -0.43
C ILE A 47 7.36 -5.66 -0.28
N LEU A 48 6.83 -6.78 -0.77
CA LEU A 48 5.41 -7.11 -0.60
C LEU A 48 5.01 -7.23 0.88
N TYR A 49 5.85 -7.86 1.70
CA TYR A 49 5.62 -7.98 3.15
C TYR A 49 5.54 -6.60 3.83
N LEU A 50 6.44 -5.68 3.49
CA LEU A 50 6.46 -4.33 4.06
C LEU A 50 5.31 -3.45 3.54
N MET A 51 4.90 -3.60 2.28
CA MET A 51 3.76 -2.85 1.71
C MET A 51 2.42 -3.24 2.34
N VAL A 52 2.25 -4.43 2.91
CA VAL A 52 0.99 -4.83 3.58
C VAL A 52 0.69 -3.96 4.81
N PHE A 53 1.72 -3.57 5.57
CA PHE A 53 1.57 -2.80 6.80
C PHE A 53 0.84 -1.45 6.64
N PRO A 54 1.22 -0.55 5.71
CA PRO A 54 0.51 0.72 5.55
C PRO A 54 -0.97 0.55 5.20
N TYR A 55 -1.35 -0.48 4.41
CA TYR A 55 -2.75 -0.76 4.13
C TYR A 55 -3.51 -1.22 5.38
N LEU A 56 -2.93 -2.13 6.18
CA LEU A 56 -3.53 -2.57 7.43
C LEU A 56 -3.75 -1.42 8.41
N ILE A 57 -2.74 -0.55 8.56
CA ILE A 57 -2.82 0.62 9.45
C ILE A 57 -3.95 1.56 9.00
N LEU A 58 -4.03 1.87 7.70
CA LEU A 58 -5.10 2.71 7.16
C LEU A 58 -6.50 2.08 7.36
N SER A 59 -6.64 0.78 7.15
CA SER A 59 -7.91 0.07 7.37
C SER A 59 -8.36 0.11 8.84
N VAL A 60 -7.43 -0.11 9.77
CA VAL A 60 -7.73 -0.06 11.22
C VAL A 60 -8.14 1.34 11.65
N ILE A 61 -7.39 2.36 11.24
CA ILE A 61 -7.70 3.76 11.56
C ILE A 61 -9.07 4.14 10.98
N GLY A 62 -9.31 3.83 9.71
CA GLY A 62 -10.58 4.10 9.04
C GLY A 62 -11.76 3.43 9.74
N TYR A 63 -11.62 2.16 10.12
CA TYR A 63 -12.65 1.43 10.86
C TYR A 63 -12.91 2.02 12.25
N ALA A 64 -11.85 2.39 12.99
CA ALA A 64 -11.96 3.03 14.30
C ALA A 64 -12.69 4.38 14.21
N MET A 65 -12.36 5.20 13.21
CA MET A 65 -13.04 6.46 12.94
C MET A 65 -14.52 6.26 12.58
N TYR A 66 -14.83 5.26 11.74
CA TYR A 66 -16.22 4.92 11.39
C TYR A 66 -17.02 4.51 12.63
N ARG A 67 -16.47 3.64 13.48
CA ARG A 67 -17.10 3.20 14.74
C ARG A 67 -17.35 4.38 15.69
N HIS A 68 -16.38 5.28 15.82
CA HIS A 68 -16.50 6.47 16.65
C HIS A 68 -17.59 7.42 16.13
N LYS A 69 -17.61 7.72 14.82
CA LYS A 69 -18.66 8.56 14.21
C LYS A 69 -20.05 7.92 14.33
N LYS A 70 -20.17 6.60 14.15
CA LYS A 70 -21.44 5.88 14.34
C LYS A 70 -21.94 5.95 15.77
N SER A 71 -21.05 5.85 16.77
CA SER A 71 -21.40 6.01 18.18
C SER A 71 -21.90 7.42 18.49
N GLN A 72 -21.24 8.45 17.96
CA GLN A 72 -21.68 9.84 18.16
C GLN A 72 -23.01 10.13 17.45
N ARG A 73 -23.22 9.62 16.24
CA ARG A 73 -24.49 9.75 15.50
C ARG A 73 -25.65 8.95 16.11
N ALA A 74 -25.38 8.03 17.03
CA ALA A 74 -26.39 7.35 17.83
C ALA A 74 -26.70 8.11 19.14
N GLN A 75 -25.80 9.00 19.58
CA GLN A 75 -25.98 9.88 20.75
C GLN A 75 -26.63 11.22 20.37
N LEU A 76 -26.32 11.73 19.18
CA LEU A 76 -27.06 12.80 18.52
C LEU A 76 -28.31 12.16 17.92
N GLY A 77 -29.50 12.42 18.47
CA GLY A 77 -30.77 11.94 17.90
C GLY A 77 -30.93 12.30 16.42
N PRO A 78 -31.88 11.67 15.69
CA PRO A 78 -32.09 11.93 14.27
C PRO A 78 -32.13 13.44 13.99
N GLU A 79 -31.29 13.88 13.05
CA GLU A 79 -31.32 15.24 12.50
C GLU A 79 -32.66 15.37 11.75
N GLU A 80 -33.60 16.11 12.35
CA GLU A 80 -34.87 16.54 11.72
C GLU A 80 -34.58 17.61 10.67
#